data_AF-A0A6N9T678-F1
#
_entry.id   AF-A0A6N9T678-F1
#
_cell.length_a   1.000
_cell.length_b   1.000
_cell.length_c   1.000
_cell.angle_alpha   90.00
_cell.angle_beta   90.00
_cell.angle_gamma   90.00
#
_symmetry.space_group_name_H-M   'P 1'
#
loop_
_entity.id
_entity.type
_entity.pdbx_description
1 polymer ?
#
loop_
_entity_poly.entity_id
_entity_poly.type
_entity_poly.pdbx_seq_one_letter_code
_entity_poly.pdbx_strand_id
1 'polypeptide(L)'
;MTRNGRNRTTSRGAALAASAIFVLAIAGPAAAQTALSPEQKAAEASSAWADLRPDLFGDRELVEGTDTIAIEAPKRATDPAIVPVTLSFDPKMDVRKVTLVIDENPSPVAATFEFAQGADIRTLSTRVRVNAYTDIHAVAETADGKLFVTKTFVKAAGGCAAPAAKDPEVAAKEMGKMKMRQFDADGASVHEAQLMIRHPNNSGLQKDQVTLLYIPAHFVTDLQVDKGGRPLFTMTGGISISEDPSFRFAYGADAAGPFHAKASDTEGKVFEKTFTGEQS
;
A
#
# COMPACT_ATOMS: atom_id res chain seq x y z
N MET A 1 -55.39 77.56 46.17
CA MET A 1 -55.75 76.56 45.13
C MET A 1 -54.49 76.22 44.35
N THR A 2 -53.81 75.11 44.71
CA THR A 2 -53.75 73.82 43.96
C THR A 2 -52.94 73.93 42.66
N ARG A 3 -51.92 73.12 42.33
CA ARG A 3 -51.30 71.93 42.95
C ARG A 3 -50.00 71.64 42.15
N ASN A 4 -48.92 71.35 42.87
CA ASN A 4 -47.82 70.39 42.66
C ASN A 4 -47.49 69.82 41.24
N GLY A 5 -46.18 69.73 40.89
CA GLY A 5 -45.73 68.92 39.73
C GLY A 5 -44.25 68.97 39.30
N ARG A 6 -43.35 68.46 40.15
CA ARG A 6 -41.94 67.98 39.98
C ARG A 6 -41.24 67.92 38.59
N ASN A 7 -39.98 68.39 38.65
CA ASN A 7 -38.68 67.83 38.18
C ASN A 7 -38.46 67.33 36.75
N ARG A 8 -37.39 67.83 36.10
CA ARG A 8 -36.28 67.06 35.47
C ARG A 8 -35.19 68.00 34.91
N THR A 9 -33.97 67.96 35.48
CA THR A 9 -32.67 67.45 34.92
C THR A 9 -31.90 68.45 34.04
N THR A 10 -30.78 69.02 34.53
CA THR A 10 -29.35 68.66 34.24
C THR A 10 -28.96 68.86 32.77
N SER A 11 -27.79 69.35 32.35
CA SER A 11 -26.50 69.67 32.97
C SER A 11 -25.64 70.33 31.89
N ARG A 12 -24.71 71.19 32.31
CA ARG A 12 -23.62 71.72 31.48
C ARG A 12 -22.72 70.59 30.96
N GLY A 13 -22.52 70.50 29.64
CA GLY A 13 -21.51 69.66 29.02
C GLY A 13 -20.35 70.52 28.51
N ALA A 14 -19.22 70.49 29.22
CA ALA A 14 -17.96 71.04 28.76
C ALA A 14 -17.34 70.07 27.73
N ALA A 15 -16.91 70.61 26.59
CA ALA A 15 -16.21 69.86 25.56
C ALA A 15 -14.77 69.56 26.02
N LEU A 16 -14.45 68.28 26.23
CA LEU A 16 -13.08 67.77 26.20
C LEU A 16 -12.86 67.09 24.84
N ALA A 17 -12.07 67.72 23.98
CA ALA A 17 -11.51 67.08 22.80
C ALA A 17 -10.32 66.21 23.24
N ALA A 18 -10.51 64.90 23.31
CA ALA A 18 -9.42 63.94 23.47
C ALA A 18 -8.89 63.57 22.07
N SER A 19 -7.71 64.07 21.72
CA SER A 19 -6.97 63.66 20.53
C SER A 19 -6.48 62.21 20.70
N ALA A 20 -7.15 61.27 20.04
CA ALA A 20 -6.66 59.90 19.90
C ALA A 20 -5.50 59.89 18.88
N ILE A 21 -4.28 59.68 19.37
CA ILE A 21 -3.11 59.40 18.52
C ILE A 21 -3.29 57.98 17.99
N PHE A 22 -3.61 57.86 16.70
CA PHE A 22 -3.65 56.59 16.00
C PHE A 22 -2.21 56.18 15.66
N VAL A 23 -1.61 55.30 16.46
CA VAL A 23 -0.33 54.67 16.11
C VAL A 23 -0.60 53.70 14.97
N LEU A 24 -0.27 54.11 13.75
CA LEU A 24 -0.28 53.24 12.58
C LEU A 24 0.89 52.24 12.74
N ALA A 25 0.60 51.05 13.25
CA ALA A 25 1.57 49.96 13.27
C ALA A 25 1.90 49.60 11.82
N ILE A 26 3.11 49.95 11.37
CA ILE A 26 3.63 49.54 10.07
C ILE A 26 3.89 48.04 10.17
N ALA A 27 2.92 47.23 9.76
CA ALA A 27 3.13 45.81 9.54
C ALA A 27 4.16 45.68 8.41
N GLY A 28 5.41 45.38 8.75
CA GLY A 28 6.42 44.98 7.77
C GLY A 28 5.92 43.76 6.97
N PRO A 29 6.43 43.55 5.75
CA PRO A 29 6.02 42.39 4.96
C PRO A 29 6.36 41.13 5.75
N ALA A 30 5.34 40.46 6.28
CA ALA A 30 5.50 39.11 6.80
C ALA A 30 6.05 38.29 5.65
N ALA A 31 7.31 37.86 5.75
CA ALA A 31 7.88 36.93 4.80
C ALA A 31 6.95 35.73 4.74
N ALA A 32 6.25 35.56 3.61
CA ALA A 32 5.43 34.41 3.37
C ALA A 32 6.37 33.20 3.43
N GLN A 33 6.35 32.46 4.53
CA GLN A 33 7.00 31.17 4.61
C GLN A 33 6.32 30.31 3.56
N THR A 34 6.99 30.10 2.44
CA THR A 34 6.50 29.22 1.38
C THR A 34 6.41 27.83 1.97
N ALA A 35 5.19 27.36 2.22
CA ALA A 35 4.96 25.99 2.64
C ALA A 35 5.51 25.05 1.55
N LEU A 36 6.37 24.12 1.96
CA LEU A 36 6.94 23.11 1.07
C LEU A 36 5.83 22.28 0.40
N SER A 37 6.00 21.97 -0.88
CA SER A 37 5.13 21.02 -1.58
C SER A 37 5.25 19.62 -0.95
N PRO A 38 4.25 18.74 -1.12
CA PRO A 38 4.35 17.35 -0.66
C PRO A 38 5.61 16.63 -1.18
N GLU A 39 6.02 16.91 -2.42
CA GLU A 39 7.27 16.37 -2.98
C GLU A 39 8.51 16.89 -2.24
N GLN A 40 8.57 18.18 -1.94
CA GLN A 40 9.68 18.76 -1.19
C GLN A 40 9.74 18.19 0.24
N LYS A 41 8.59 18.04 0.90
CA LYS A 41 8.51 17.41 2.21
C LYS A 41 9.00 15.96 2.21
N ALA A 42 8.59 15.17 1.21
CA ALA A 42 9.04 13.79 1.08
C ALA A 42 10.54 13.69 0.77
N ALA A 43 11.08 14.61 -0.03
CA ALA A 43 12.51 14.66 -0.35
C ALA A 43 13.38 15.12 0.82
N GLU A 44 12.86 15.98 1.69
CA GLU A 44 13.55 16.46 2.90
C GLU A 44 13.41 15.52 4.10
N ALA A 45 12.38 14.66 4.11
CA ALA A 45 12.22 13.64 5.13
C ALA A 45 13.31 12.57 5.02
N SER A 46 13.87 12.14 6.16
CA SER A 46 14.67 10.92 6.18
C SER A 46 13.76 9.73 5.86
N SER A 47 14.09 8.97 4.82
CA SER A 47 13.37 7.73 4.50
C SER A 47 13.43 6.77 5.69
N ALA A 48 12.27 6.19 6.04
CA ALA A 48 12.19 5.14 7.05
C ALA A 48 13.05 3.90 6.71
N TRP A 49 13.48 3.73 5.45
CA TRP A 49 14.35 2.63 5.02
C TRP A 49 15.64 2.52 5.82
N ALA A 50 16.21 3.66 6.24
CA ALA A 50 17.45 3.65 7.02
C ALA A 50 17.30 2.88 8.34
N ASP A 51 16.12 2.96 8.96
CA ASP A 51 15.78 2.25 10.20
C ASP A 51 15.22 0.85 9.90
N LEU A 52 14.41 0.70 8.85
CA LEU A 52 13.79 -0.58 8.48
C LEU A 52 14.79 -1.61 7.98
N ARG A 53 15.80 -1.19 7.22
CA ARG A 53 16.80 -2.10 6.63
C ARG A 53 17.49 -2.97 7.69
N PRO A 54 18.10 -2.43 8.76
CA PRO A 54 18.74 -3.26 9.78
C PRO A 54 17.73 -4.13 10.56
N ASP A 55 16.50 -3.65 10.80
CA ASP A 55 15.48 -4.46 11.48
C ASP A 55 15.03 -5.67 10.65
N LEU A 56 14.95 -5.51 9.33
CA LEU A 56 14.47 -6.56 8.41
C LEU A 56 15.57 -7.53 7.96
N PHE A 57 16.81 -7.04 7.80
CA PHE A 57 17.89 -7.80 7.17
C PHE A 57 19.16 -7.90 8.02
N GLY A 58 19.21 -7.26 9.18
CA GLY A 58 20.39 -7.21 10.04
C GLY A 58 21.57 -6.52 9.36
N ASP A 59 22.78 -7.00 9.67
CA ASP A 59 24.04 -6.49 9.09
C ASP A 59 24.37 -7.08 7.71
N ARG A 60 23.43 -7.81 7.08
CA ARG A 60 23.67 -8.43 5.77
C ARG A 60 23.92 -7.35 4.71
N GLU A 61 24.87 -7.62 3.82
CA GLU A 61 25.11 -6.76 2.66
C GLU A 61 23.92 -6.86 1.70
N LEU A 62 23.39 -5.70 1.29
CA LEU A 62 22.38 -5.58 0.25
C LEU A 62 23.09 -5.03 -0.99
N VAL A 63 23.19 -5.85 -2.03
CA VAL A 63 23.76 -5.46 -3.32
C VAL A 63 22.73 -4.65 -4.09
N GLU A 64 23.02 -3.38 -4.33
CA GLU A 64 22.16 -2.48 -5.08
C GLU A 64 22.22 -2.80 -6.58
N GLY A 65 21.06 -2.76 -7.27
CA GLY A 65 21.02 -2.80 -8.74
C GLY A 65 19.86 -3.60 -9.33
N THR A 66 19.74 -3.56 -10.65
CA THR A 66 18.65 -4.19 -11.41
C THR A 66 19.02 -5.53 -12.06
N ASP A 67 20.25 -5.99 -11.89
CA ASP A 67 20.75 -7.17 -12.60
C ASP A 67 20.13 -8.48 -12.08
N THR A 68 19.67 -8.52 -10.84
CA THR A 68 19.02 -9.70 -10.24
C THR A 68 17.51 -9.54 -10.10
N ILE A 69 17.07 -8.35 -9.71
CA ILE A 69 15.66 -8.00 -9.52
C ILE A 69 15.41 -6.60 -10.07
N ALA A 70 14.33 -6.44 -10.83
CA ALA A 70 13.80 -5.14 -11.24
C ALA A 70 12.41 -4.93 -10.61
N ILE A 71 12.10 -3.68 -10.28
CA ILE A 71 10.79 -3.26 -9.78
C ILE A 71 10.19 -2.19 -10.69
N GLU A 72 8.92 -2.36 -11.04
CA GLU A 72 8.14 -1.41 -11.80
C GLU A 72 6.88 -1.02 -11.02
N ALA A 73 6.61 0.28 -10.97
CA ALA A 73 5.40 0.87 -10.40
C ALA A 73 5.15 2.23 -11.08
N PRO A 74 3.90 2.75 -11.09
CA PRO A 74 3.63 4.05 -11.67
C PRO A 74 4.30 5.17 -10.87
N LYS A 75 4.94 6.13 -11.55
CA LYS A 75 5.54 7.32 -10.92
C LYS A 75 4.54 8.13 -10.08
N ARG A 76 3.26 8.09 -10.45
CA ARG A 76 2.14 8.67 -9.71
C ARG A 76 0.96 7.72 -9.79
N ALA A 77 0.44 7.30 -8.65
CA ALA A 77 -0.73 6.43 -8.62
C ALA A 77 -2.00 7.24 -8.91
N THR A 78 -2.84 6.72 -9.80
CA THR A 78 -4.20 7.26 -10.01
C THR A 78 -5.08 6.95 -8.81
N ASP A 79 -4.94 5.75 -8.25
CA ASP A 79 -5.60 5.32 -7.02
C ASP A 79 -4.54 4.77 -6.05
N PRO A 80 -4.32 5.44 -4.89
CA PRO A 80 -3.33 5.00 -3.91
C PRO A 80 -3.73 3.70 -3.19
N ALA A 81 -5.00 3.27 -3.25
CA ALA A 81 -5.45 2.01 -2.67
C ALA A 81 -5.11 0.79 -3.53
N ILE A 82 -4.79 0.99 -4.81
CA ILE A 82 -4.59 -0.06 -5.81
C ILE A 82 -3.41 0.30 -6.72
N VAL A 83 -2.21 0.39 -6.15
CA VAL A 83 -0.97 0.64 -6.89
C VAL A 83 -0.43 -0.68 -7.43
N PRO A 84 -0.36 -0.89 -8.76
CA PRO A 84 0.26 -2.08 -9.31
C PRO A 84 1.78 -2.02 -9.11
N VAL A 85 2.36 -3.12 -8.65
CA VAL A 85 3.81 -3.33 -8.55
C VAL A 85 4.15 -4.63 -9.27
N THR A 86 5.14 -4.57 -10.16
CA THR A 86 5.65 -5.74 -10.88
C THR A 86 7.13 -5.93 -10.56
N LEU A 87 7.49 -7.14 -10.18
CA LEU A 87 8.83 -7.60 -9.94
C LEU A 87 9.24 -8.51 -11.10
N SER A 88 10.45 -8.33 -11.60
CA SER A 88 11.06 -9.19 -12.62
C SER A 88 12.39 -9.73 -12.12
N PHE A 89 12.67 -11.00 -12.37
CA PHE A 89 13.84 -11.70 -11.85
C PHE A 89 14.74 -12.17 -13.01
N ASP A 90 16.06 -12.05 -12.85
CA ASP A 90 17.01 -12.58 -13.83
C ASP A 90 16.91 -14.11 -13.88
N PRO A 91 16.65 -14.72 -15.06
CA PRO A 91 16.67 -16.16 -15.28
C PRO A 91 17.92 -16.90 -14.76
N LYS A 92 19.06 -16.20 -14.69
CA LYS A 92 20.35 -16.77 -14.29
C LYS A 92 20.52 -16.82 -12.78
N MET A 93 19.65 -16.12 -12.04
CA MET A 93 19.71 -16.01 -10.59
C MET A 93 18.67 -16.92 -9.95
N ASP A 94 19.12 -17.74 -9.00
CA ASP A 94 18.24 -18.63 -8.25
C ASP A 94 17.59 -17.88 -7.07
N VAL A 95 16.65 -16.99 -7.37
CA VAL A 95 15.91 -16.20 -6.36
C VAL A 95 14.94 -17.11 -5.60
N ARG A 96 15.01 -17.07 -4.26
CA ARG A 96 14.20 -17.92 -3.36
C ARG A 96 13.26 -17.17 -2.47
N LYS A 97 13.53 -15.91 -2.20
CA LYS A 97 12.63 -15.09 -1.40
C LYS A 97 12.67 -13.65 -1.89
N VAL A 98 11.54 -12.98 -1.83
CA VAL A 98 11.46 -11.55 -2.13
C VAL A 98 10.60 -10.86 -1.10
N THR A 99 11.13 -9.81 -0.48
CA THR A 99 10.40 -8.97 0.47
C THR A 99 10.13 -7.62 -0.19
N LEU A 100 8.85 -7.26 -0.28
CA LEU A 100 8.37 -5.97 -0.77
C LEU A 100 8.13 -5.04 0.41
N VAL A 101 8.85 -3.91 0.44
CA VAL A 101 8.81 -2.93 1.53
C VAL A 101 8.38 -1.57 0.99
N ILE A 102 7.45 -0.91 1.68
CA ILE A 102 6.93 0.41 1.35
C ILE A 102 7.26 1.31 2.54
N ASP A 103 8.30 2.13 2.43
CA ASP A 103 8.98 2.74 3.58
C ASP A 103 8.01 3.51 4.49
N GLU A 104 7.14 4.32 3.90
CA GLU A 104 6.26 5.24 4.62
C GLU A 104 4.84 4.68 4.85
N ASN A 105 4.66 3.36 4.72
CA ASN A 105 3.42 2.70 5.09
C ASN A 105 3.36 2.38 6.59
N PRO A 106 2.18 2.43 7.23
CA PRO A 106 2.01 2.01 8.63
C PRO A 106 2.42 0.57 8.91
N SER A 107 2.35 -0.30 7.91
CA SER A 107 3.02 -1.61 7.89
C SER A 107 3.95 -1.66 6.67
N PRO A 108 5.26 -1.46 6.86
CA PRO A 108 6.20 -1.31 5.75
C PRO A 108 6.36 -2.58 4.91
N VAL A 109 6.44 -3.76 5.54
CA VAL A 109 6.50 -5.03 4.81
C VAL A 109 5.11 -5.33 4.23
N ALA A 110 4.98 -5.14 2.91
CA ALA A 110 3.72 -5.36 2.22
C ALA A 110 3.45 -6.85 1.99
N ALA A 111 4.48 -7.57 1.53
CA ALA A 111 4.47 -9.01 1.41
C ALA A 111 5.89 -9.57 1.34
N THR A 112 6.04 -10.80 1.79
CA THR A 112 7.20 -11.65 1.53
C THR A 112 6.74 -12.84 0.72
N PHE A 113 7.39 -13.11 -0.41
CA PHE A 113 7.14 -14.27 -1.24
C PHE A 113 8.32 -15.23 -1.13
N GLU A 114 8.05 -16.52 -1.01
CA GLU A 114 9.08 -17.56 -1.05
C GLU A 114 8.82 -18.47 -2.25
N PHE A 115 9.84 -18.68 -3.07
CA PHE A 115 9.75 -19.43 -4.32
C PHE A 115 10.28 -20.85 -4.11
N ALA A 116 9.49 -21.82 -4.57
CA ALA A 116 9.87 -23.22 -4.49
C ALA A 116 11.04 -23.53 -5.45
N GLN A 117 11.82 -24.55 -5.09
CA GLN A 117 12.91 -25.01 -5.94
C GLN A 117 12.39 -25.46 -7.31
N GLY A 118 12.96 -24.89 -8.37
CA GLY A 118 12.56 -25.21 -9.74
C GLY A 118 11.22 -24.61 -10.17
N ALA A 119 10.59 -23.75 -9.36
CA ALA A 119 9.41 -22.98 -9.78
C ALA A 119 9.74 -22.01 -10.93
N ASP A 120 10.99 -21.53 -10.97
CA ASP A 120 11.52 -20.66 -12.03
C ASP A 120 10.63 -19.44 -12.28
N ILE A 121 10.25 -18.75 -11.19
CA ILE A 121 9.41 -17.54 -11.25
C ILE A 121 10.20 -16.43 -11.94
N ARG A 122 9.65 -15.89 -13.02
CA ARG A 122 10.27 -14.84 -13.86
C ARG A 122 9.73 -13.46 -13.58
N THR A 123 8.43 -13.39 -13.30
CA THR A 123 7.77 -12.15 -12.91
C THR A 123 6.76 -12.42 -11.81
N LEU A 124 6.53 -11.43 -10.97
CA LEU A 124 5.48 -11.44 -9.96
C LEU A 124 4.91 -10.03 -9.84
N SER A 125 3.62 -9.89 -10.06
CA SER A 125 2.88 -8.64 -10.00
C SER A 125 1.73 -8.74 -9.01
N THR A 126 1.57 -7.71 -8.20
CA THR A 126 0.46 -7.57 -7.27
C THR A 126 0.02 -6.11 -7.16
N ARG A 127 -0.97 -5.83 -6.31
CA ARG A 127 -1.49 -4.49 -6.07
C ARG A 127 -1.38 -4.18 -4.59
N VAL A 128 -0.82 -3.02 -4.28
CA VAL A 128 -0.56 -2.57 -2.92
C VAL A 128 -1.25 -1.23 -2.63
N ARG A 129 -1.55 -1.00 -1.35
CA ARG A 129 -1.96 0.28 -0.79
C ARG A 129 -0.71 1.08 -0.47
N VAL A 130 -0.65 2.34 -0.89
CA VAL A 130 0.46 3.26 -0.61
C VAL A 130 -0.05 4.48 0.14
N ASN A 131 0.49 4.72 1.34
CA ASN A 131 -0.03 5.70 2.28
C ASN A 131 0.58 7.10 2.13
N ALA A 132 1.82 7.19 1.65
CA ALA A 132 2.54 8.44 1.46
C ALA A 132 3.49 8.35 0.27
N TYR A 133 4.02 9.50 -0.15
CA TYR A 133 5.01 9.56 -1.22
C TYR A 133 6.26 8.86 -0.71
N THR A 134 6.67 7.78 -1.36
CA THR A 134 7.60 6.83 -0.76
C THR A 134 8.36 6.03 -1.81
N ASP A 135 9.54 5.56 -1.42
CA ASP A 135 10.23 4.50 -2.15
C ASP A 135 9.56 3.16 -1.82
N ILE A 136 9.37 2.34 -2.85
CA ILE A 136 9.03 0.93 -2.71
C ILE A 136 10.30 0.14 -2.98
N HIS A 137 10.82 -0.55 -1.97
CA HIS A 137 11.96 -1.44 -2.07
C HIS A 137 11.52 -2.87 -2.34
N ALA A 138 12.23 -3.57 -3.22
CA ALA A 138 12.14 -5.01 -3.35
C ALA A 138 13.51 -5.62 -3.06
N VAL A 139 13.55 -6.52 -2.08
CA VAL A 139 14.78 -7.22 -1.67
C VAL A 139 14.66 -8.68 -2.06
N ALA A 140 15.45 -9.11 -3.03
CA ALA A 140 15.57 -10.51 -3.43
C ALA A 140 16.67 -11.22 -2.62
N GLU A 141 16.35 -12.39 -2.10
CA GLU A 141 17.28 -13.32 -1.49
C GLU A 141 17.44 -14.53 -2.42
N THR A 142 18.69 -14.82 -2.76
CA THR A 142 19.07 -15.94 -3.63
C THR A 142 19.39 -17.20 -2.83
N ALA A 143 19.44 -18.36 -3.48
CA ALA A 143 19.67 -19.64 -2.83
C ALA A 143 21.02 -19.75 -2.08
N ASP A 144 22.02 -18.93 -2.44
CA ASP A 144 23.30 -18.84 -1.72
C ASP A 144 23.27 -17.84 -0.55
N GLY A 145 22.12 -17.22 -0.29
CA GLY A 145 21.91 -16.28 0.80
C GLY A 145 22.37 -14.85 0.50
N LYS A 146 22.67 -14.48 -0.75
CA LYS A 146 22.92 -13.06 -1.09
C LYS A 146 21.63 -12.27 -1.22
N LEU A 147 21.67 -11.03 -0.73
CA LEU A 147 20.57 -10.07 -0.85
C LEU A 147 20.86 -9.05 -1.94
N PHE A 148 19.86 -8.79 -2.77
CA PHE A 148 19.87 -7.78 -3.82
C PHE A 148 18.69 -6.85 -3.60
N VAL A 149 18.90 -5.55 -3.73
CA VAL A 149 17.85 -4.55 -3.52
C VAL A 149 17.72 -3.62 -4.72
N THR A 150 16.48 -3.32 -5.04
CA THR A 150 16.10 -2.30 -6.02
C THR A 150 14.92 -1.51 -5.47
N LYS A 151 14.70 -0.31 -6.01
CA LYS A 151 13.60 0.56 -5.57
C LYS A 151 13.01 1.40 -6.68
N THR A 152 11.77 1.85 -6.45
CA THR A 152 11.12 2.85 -7.28
C THR A 152 10.29 3.82 -6.43
N PHE A 153 10.34 5.11 -6.77
CA PHE A 153 9.61 6.14 -6.05
C PHE A 153 8.19 6.31 -6.60
N VAL A 154 7.18 6.25 -5.73
CA VAL A 154 5.77 6.37 -6.10
C VAL A 154 5.11 7.57 -5.41
N LYS A 155 4.49 8.44 -6.22
CA LYS A 155 3.65 9.53 -5.72
C LYS A 155 2.22 9.03 -5.49
N ALA A 156 1.91 8.66 -4.26
CA ALA A 156 0.59 8.19 -3.83
C ALA A 156 0.36 8.56 -2.36
N ALA A 157 -0.88 8.84 -1.94
CA ALA A 157 -1.14 9.19 -0.53
C ALA A 157 -2.52 8.70 -0.08
N GLY A 158 -2.62 8.22 1.16
CA GLY A 158 -3.87 7.85 1.80
C GLY A 158 -4.45 6.48 1.42
N GLY A 159 -3.74 5.65 0.66
CA GLY A 159 -4.25 4.36 0.17
C GLY A 159 -4.63 3.36 1.25
N CYS A 160 -3.96 3.41 2.41
CA CYS A 160 -4.26 2.54 3.53
C CYS A 160 -5.57 2.90 4.23
N ALA A 161 -5.92 4.20 4.31
CA ALA A 161 -7.17 4.67 4.91
C ALA A 161 -8.32 4.84 3.89
N ALA A 162 -8.06 4.64 2.60
CA ALA A 162 -9.05 4.74 1.55
C ALA A 162 -10.20 3.73 1.77
N PRO A 163 -11.47 4.16 1.64
CA PRO A 163 -12.62 3.29 1.87
C PRO A 163 -12.63 2.10 0.89
N ALA A 164 -13.35 1.03 1.27
CA ALA A 164 -13.56 -0.09 0.37
C ALA A 164 -14.27 0.37 -0.92
N ALA A 165 -13.88 -0.21 -2.05
CA ALA A 165 -14.45 0.16 -3.35
C ALA A 165 -15.87 -0.42 -3.54
N LYS A 166 -16.20 -1.46 -2.79
CA LYS A 166 -17.43 -2.25 -2.94
C LYS A 166 -18.38 -2.11 -1.78
N ASP A 167 -19.64 -2.44 -2.07
CA ASP A 167 -20.66 -2.65 -1.06
C ASP A 167 -20.24 -3.79 -0.08
N PRO A 168 -20.24 -3.54 1.24
CA PRO A 168 -19.81 -4.51 2.24
C PRO A 168 -20.61 -5.82 2.25
N GLU A 169 -21.93 -5.76 2.00
CA GLU A 169 -22.77 -6.97 2.00
C GLU A 169 -22.46 -7.86 0.81
N VAL A 170 -22.24 -7.25 -0.36
CA VAL A 170 -21.80 -7.98 -1.56
C VAL A 170 -20.42 -8.57 -1.33
N ALA A 171 -19.47 -7.78 -0.82
CA ALA A 171 -18.11 -8.24 -0.53
C ALA A 171 -18.10 -9.44 0.43
N ALA A 172 -18.91 -9.41 1.49
CA ALA A 172 -19.03 -10.51 2.45
C ALA A 172 -19.57 -11.80 1.81
N LYS A 173 -20.56 -11.71 0.91
CA LYS A 173 -21.12 -12.88 0.20
C LYS A 173 -20.16 -13.47 -0.83
N GLU A 174 -19.24 -12.66 -1.35
CA GLU A 174 -18.26 -13.09 -2.37
C GLU A 174 -16.92 -13.52 -1.77
N MET A 175 -16.69 -13.25 -0.50
CA MET A 175 -15.43 -13.54 0.19
C MET A 175 -15.00 -14.99 0.01
N GLY A 176 -13.72 -15.18 -0.33
CA GLY A 176 -13.13 -16.49 -0.58
C GLY A 176 -13.32 -17.03 -2.00
N LYS A 177 -14.17 -16.41 -2.83
CA LYS A 177 -14.26 -16.79 -4.25
C LYS A 177 -12.91 -16.52 -4.93
N MET A 178 -12.34 -17.56 -5.53
CA MET A 178 -11.09 -17.45 -6.29
C MET A 178 -11.30 -17.71 -7.78
N LYS A 179 -10.47 -17.03 -8.59
CA LYS A 179 -10.40 -17.22 -10.04
C LYS A 179 -8.94 -17.30 -10.48
N MET A 180 -8.62 -18.27 -11.34
CA MET A 180 -7.32 -18.41 -12.00
C MET A 180 -7.49 -18.16 -13.50
N ARG A 181 -6.66 -17.29 -14.06
CA ARG A 181 -6.58 -17.04 -15.51
C ARG A 181 -5.19 -17.41 -16.00
N GLN A 182 -5.12 -18.13 -17.11
CA GLN A 182 -3.87 -18.44 -17.79
C GLN A 182 -3.78 -17.61 -19.08
N PHE A 183 -2.56 -17.23 -19.48
CA PHE A 183 -2.30 -16.34 -20.62
C PHE A 183 -1.34 -16.95 -21.65
N ASP A 184 -1.08 -18.24 -21.54
CA ASP A 184 -0.08 -18.94 -22.35
C ASP A 184 -0.43 -18.90 -23.85
N ALA A 185 0.59 -18.71 -24.67
CA ALA A 185 0.53 -19.02 -26.09
C ALA A 185 0.98 -20.48 -26.33
N ASP A 186 0.49 -21.08 -27.41
CA ASP A 186 0.87 -22.44 -27.79
C ASP A 186 2.39 -22.60 -27.89
N GLY A 187 2.96 -23.54 -27.12
CA GLY A 187 4.39 -23.86 -27.13
C GLY A 187 5.29 -22.88 -26.36
N ALA A 188 4.73 -22.02 -25.50
CA ALA A 188 5.52 -21.13 -24.65
C ALA A 188 6.41 -21.92 -23.67
N SER A 189 7.68 -21.51 -23.54
CA SER A 189 8.62 -22.04 -22.56
C SER A 189 8.55 -21.35 -21.19
N VAL A 190 7.81 -20.25 -21.12
CA VAL A 190 7.50 -19.50 -19.91
C VAL A 190 6.00 -19.30 -19.91
N HIS A 191 5.37 -19.74 -18.83
CA HIS A 191 3.93 -19.71 -18.65
C HIS A 191 3.54 -18.51 -17.79
N GLU A 192 2.33 -17.99 -17.97
CA GLU A 192 1.81 -16.86 -17.22
C GLU A 192 0.40 -17.14 -16.70
N ALA A 193 0.21 -16.87 -15.40
CA ALA A 193 -1.06 -17.04 -14.74
C ALA A 193 -1.38 -15.85 -13.82
N GLN A 194 -2.66 -15.66 -13.53
CA GLN A 194 -3.16 -14.66 -12.60
C GLN A 194 -4.20 -15.28 -11.66
N LEU A 195 -3.87 -15.30 -10.37
CA LEU A 195 -4.80 -15.59 -9.30
C LEU A 195 -5.49 -14.29 -8.85
N MET A 196 -6.79 -14.38 -8.62
CA MET A 196 -7.60 -13.34 -7.97
C MET A 196 -8.41 -13.96 -6.85
N ILE A 197 -8.40 -13.31 -5.70
CA ILE A 197 -9.12 -13.74 -4.49
C ILE A 197 -10.07 -12.62 -4.10
N ARG A 198 -11.36 -12.92 -3.95
CA ARG A 198 -12.32 -11.99 -3.35
C ARG A 198 -12.08 -11.91 -1.85
N HIS A 199 -11.62 -10.76 -1.38
CA HIS A 199 -11.35 -10.53 0.03
C HIS A 199 -11.34 -9.03 0.33
N PRO A 200 -11.95 -8.56 1.45
CA PRO A 200 -12.02 -7.13 1.75
C PRO A 200 -10.63 -6.49 1.91
N ASN A 201 -9.67 -7.22 2.49
CA ASN A 201 -8.31 -6.72 2.73
C ASN A 201 -8.34 -5.32 3.37
N ASN A 202 -9.11 -5.23 4.46
CA ASN A 202 -9.21 -4.05 5.30
C ASN A 202 -7.90 -3.87 6.05
N SER A 203 -7.37 -2.65 6.05
CA SER A 203 -6.07 -2.34 6.63
C SER A 203 -6.13 -2.08 8.13
N GLY A 204 -7.32 -1.88 8.68
CA GLY A 204 -7.50 -1.38 10.05
C GLY A 204 -7.56 0.15 10.14
N LEU A 205 -7.28 0.86 9.05
CA LEU A 205 -7.15 2.33 9.04
C LEU A 205 -8.33 3.03 8.36
N GLN A 206 -9.17 2.27 7.65
CA GLN A 206 -10.40 2.80 7.08
C GLN A 206 -11.41 3.14 8.18
N LYS A 207 -12.22 4.18 7.95
CA LYS A 207 -13.39 4.47 8.79
C LYS A 207 -14.67 4.07 8.08
N ASP A 208 -15.55 3.41 8.82
CA ASP A 208 -16.92 3.17 8.41
C ASP A 208 -17.66 4.52 8.36
N GLN A 209 -18.28 4.82 7.22
CA GLN A 209 -18.87 6.14 6.97
C GLN A 209 -20.18 6.38 7.74
N VAL A 210 -20.77 5.33 8.34
CA VAL A 210 -22.02 5.39 9.10
C VAL A 210 -21.72 5.49 10.60
N THR A 211 -20.94 4.54 11.12
CA THR A 211 -20.59 4.44 12.54
C THR A 211 -19.45 5.35 12.95
N LEU A 212 -18.65 5.83 11.98
CA LEU A 212 -17.43 6.63 12.16
C LEU A 212 -16.31 5.92 12.95
N LEU A 213 -16.48 4.63 13.21
CA LEU A 213 -15.47 3.77 13.84
C LEU A 213 -14.47 3.26 12.81
N TYR A 214 -13.29 2.86 13.28
CA TYR A 214 -12.32 2.17 12.42
C TYR A 214 -12.84 0.78 12.07
N ILE A 215 -12.72 0.42 10.79
CA ILE A 215 -12.98 -0.93 10.31
C ILE A 215 -11.80 -1.80 10.76
N PRO A 216 -12.02 -2.90 11.50
CA PRO A 216 -10.94 -3.79 11.92
C PRO A 216 -10.10 -4.28 10.74
N ALA A 217 -8.81 -4.51 10.99
CA ALA A 217 -7.94 -5.13 9.99
C ALA A 217 -8.44 -6.55 9.69
N HIS A 218 -8.68 -6.83 8.41
CA HIS A 218 -9.15 -8.12 7.93
C HIS A 218 -8.58 -8.37 6.54
N PHE A 219 -7.48 -9.11 6.48
CA PHE A 219 -6.71 -9.30 5.25
C PHE A 219 -6.15 -10.73 5.15
N VAL A 220 -5.86 -11.13 3.91
CA VAL A 220 -5.16 -12.39 3.62
C VAL A 220 -3.74 -12.33 4.18
N THR A 221 -3.42 -13.21 5.13
CA THR A 221 -2.11 -13.31 5.77
C THR A 221 -1.19 -14.26 5.01
N ASP A 222 -1.72 -15.38 4.52
CA ASP A 222 -0.92 -16.41 3.87
C ASP A 222 -1.57 -16.84 2.55
N LEU A 223 -0.73 -17.16 1.58
CA LEU A 223 -1.13 -17.76 0.32
C LEU A 223 -0.10 -18.83 -0.07
N GLN A 224 -0.57 -19.97 -0.54
CA GLN A 224 0.21 -21.00 -1.21
C GLN A 224 -0.37 -21.22 -2.61
N VAL A 225 0.50 -21.32 -3.60
CA VAL A 225 0.13 -21.67 -4.97
C VAL A 225 0.97 -22.84 -5.45
N ASP A 226 0.29 -23.88 -5.93
CA ASP A 226 0.88 -25.09 -6.48
C ASP A 226 0.37 -25.36 -7.89
N LYS A 227 1.13 -26.12 -8.67
CA LYS A 227 0.77 -26.57 -10.01
C LYS A 227 1.10 -28.05 -10.18
N GLY A 228 0.08 -28.86 -10.45
CA GLY A 228 0.24 -30.31 -10.60
C GLY A 228 0.82 -31.00 -9.35
N GLY A 229 0.54 -30.46 -8.16
CA GLY A 229 1.10 -30.95 -6.90
C GLY A 229 2.54 -30.50 -6.60
N ARG A 230 3.14 -29.66 -7.46
CA ARG A 230 4.43 -29.01 -7.19
C ARG A 230 4.20 -27.58 -6.69
N PRO A 231 4.79 -27.19 -5.55
CA PRO A 231 4.74 -25.80 -5.10
C PRO A 231 5.37 -24.85 -6.11
N LEU A 232 4.76 -23.68 -6.30
CA LEU A 232 5.35 -22.57 -7.05
C LEU A 232 5.89 -21.53 -6.08
N PHE A 233 5.01 -20.99 -5.24
CA PHE A 233 5.41 -20.01 -4.23
C PHE A 233 4.43 -19.97 -3.07
N THR A 234 4.91 -19.42 -1.96
CA THR A 234 4.10 -18.95 -0.84
C THR A 234 4.21 -17.44 -0.70
N MET A 235 3.26 -16.84 0.00
CA MET A 235 3.29 -15.43 0.40
C MET A 235 2.88 -15.33 1.86
N THR A 236 3.62 -14.53 2.63
CA THR A 236 3.15 -13.91 3.87
C THR A 236 2.88 -12.44 3.61
N GLY A 237 1.65 -12.00 3.76
CA GLY A 237 1.15 -10.67 3.42
C GLY A 237 0.82 -9.81 4.65
N GLY A 238 0.71 -8.51 4.42
CA GLY A 238 0.26 -7.54 5.43
C GLY A 238 -0.92 -6.68 4.95
N ILE A 239 -1.29 -5.71 5.79
CA ILE A 239 -2.37 -4.73 5.52
C ILE A 239 -2.16 -3.89 4.26
N SER A 240 -0.96 -3.91 3.68
CA SER A 240 -0.60 -3.16 2.48
C SER A 240 -0.99 -3.87 1.19
N ILE A 241 -1.43 -5.14 1.21
CA ILE A 241 -2.03 -5.77 0.01
C ILE A 241 -3.45 -5.22 -0.21
N SER A 242 -3.73 -4.78 -1.44
CA SER A 242 -5.01 -4.16 -1.82
C SER A 242 -6.22 -5.08 -1.64
N GLU A 243 -7.42 -4.46 -1.59
CA GLU A 243 -8.72 -5.15 -1.72
C GLU A 243 -8.73 -6.05 -2.96
N ASP A 244 -9.41 -7.20 -2.84
CA ASP A 244 -9.40 -8.28 -3.83
C ASP A 244 -7.97 -8.64 -4.30
N PRO A 245 -7.14 -9.26 -3.44
CA PRO A 245 -5.76 -9.57 -3.78
C PRO A 245 -5.63 -10.25 -5.14
N SER A 246 -4.69 -9.75 -5.95
CA SER A 246 -4.37 -10.32 -7.25
C SER A 246 -2.88 -10.55 -7.36
N PHE A 247 -2.51 -11.71 -7.87
CA PHE A 247 -1.14 -12.15 -8.06
C PHE A 247 -1.01 -12.67 -9.48
N ARG A 248 -0.30 -11.93 -10.32
CA ARG A 248 0.03 -12.34 -11.69
C ARG A 248 1.50 -12.72 -11.72
N PHE A 249 1.84 -13.88 -12.28
CA PHE A 249 3.19 -14.39 -12.24
C PHE A 249 3.51 -15.18 -13.50
N ALA A 250 4.76 -15.07 -13.93
CA ALA A 250 5.33 -15.90 -14.97
C ALA A 250 6.26 -16.96 -14.37
N TYR A 251 6.25 -18.18 -14.89
CA TYR A 251 6.98 -19.32 -14.34
C TYR A 251 7.46 -20.26 -15.45
N GLY A 252 8.66 -20.83 -15.28
CA GLY A 252 9.24 -21.81 -16.22
C GLY A 252 9.12 -23.27 -15.77
N ALA A 253 8.50 -23.54 -14.61
CA ALA A 253 8.25 -24.90 -14.15
C ALA A 253 7.33 -25.66 -15.13
N ASP A 254 7.58 -26.96 -15.24
CA ASP A 254 6.82 -27.86 -16.10
C ASP A 254 5.29 -27.74 -15.82
N ALA A 255 4.56 -27.28 -16.84
CA ALA A 255 3.23 -26.70 -16.70
C ALA A 255 2.09 -27.72 -16.79
N ALA A 256 2.35 -29.00 -16.49
CA ALA A 256 1.30 -30.00 -16.43
C ALA A 256 0.44 -29.90 -15.15
N GLY A 257 -0.80 -30.42 -15.21
CA GLY A 257 -1.70 -30.55 -14.06
C GLY A 257 -2.54 -29.31 -13.70
N PRO A 258 -3.43 -29.37 -12.70
CA PRO A 258 -4.24 -28.24 -12.27
C PRO A 258 -3.46 -27.27 -11.38
N PHE A 259 -3.87 -26.00 -11.35
CA PHE A 259 -3.44 -25.09 -10.27
C PHE A 259 -4.19 -25.43 -8.99
N HIS A 260 -3.53 -25.21 -7.86
CA HIS A 260 -4.14 -25.24 -6.54
C HIS A 260 -3.73 -23.97 -5.81
N ALA A 261 -4.68 -23.31 -5.18
CA ALA A 261 -4.40 -22.15 -4.35
C ALA A 261 -5.09 -22.29 -2.99
N LYS A 262 -4.35 -21.97 -1.93
CA LYS A 262 -4.82 -21.98 -0.55
C LYS A 262 -4.42 -20.68 0.12
N ALA A 263 -5.39 -19.96 0.69
CA ALA A 263 -5.16 -18.71 1.39
C ALA A 263 -5.79 -18.73 2.79
N SER A 264 -5.18 -18.04 3.75
CA SER A 264 -5.76 -17.78 5.08
C SER A 264 -5.80 -16.30 5.39
N ASP A 265 -6.76 -15.89 6.23
CA ASP A 265 -6.92 -14.51 6.69
C ASP A 265 -6.66 -14.34 8.20
N THR A 266 -6.64 -13.09 8.63
CA THR A 266 -6.45 -12.71 10.05
C THR A 266 -7.53 -13.22 11.01
N GLU A 267 -8.67 -13.71 10.51
CA GLU A 267 -9.73 -14.32 11.30
C GLU A 267 -9.63 -15.86 11.34
N GLY A 268 -8.58 -16.43 10.73
CA GLY A 268 -8.34 -17.87 10.66
C GLY A 268 -9.20 -18.59 9.62
N LYS A 269 -9.91 -17.87 8.74
CA LYS A 269 -10.64 -18.50 7.64
C LYS A 269 -9.65 -19.00 6.60
N VAL A 270 -9.98 -20.15 6.01
CA VAL A 270 -9.20 -20.78 4.95
C VAL A 270 -10.03 -20.84 3.69
N PHE A 271 -9.45 -20.37 2.58
CA PHE A 271 -10.04 -20.41 1.25
C PHE A 271 -9.15 -21.25 0.36
N GLU A 272 -9.70 -22.27 -0.29
CA GLU A 272 -8.91 -23.23 -1.07
C GLU A 272 -9.65 -23.61 -2.35
N LYS A 273 -8.95 -23.67 -3.47
CA LYS A 273 -9.53 -24.04 -4.76
C LYS A 273 -8.52 -24.69 -5.69
N THR A 274 -8.96 -25.76 -6.35
CA THR A 274 -8.25 -26.39 -7.47
C THR A 274 -8.88 -25.95 -8.80
N PHE A 275 -8.04 -25.60 -9.77
CA PHE A 275 -8.41 -25.04 -11.06
C PHE A 275 -7.99 -26.00 -12.17
N THR A 276 -8.96 -26.62 -12.83
CA THR A 276 -8.74 -27.68 -13.82
C THR A 276 -8.84 -27.21 -15.27
N GLY A 277 -8.99 -25.91 -15.53
CA GLY A 277 -9.07 -25.33 -16.89
C GLY A 277 -8.39 -23.96 -17.02
N GLU A 278 -8.26 -23.47 -18.26
CA GLU A 278 -7.56 -22.21 -18.62
C GLU A 278 -8.19 -20.95 -17.99
N GLN A 279 -9.48 -21.01 -17.66
CA GLN A 279 -10.23 -19.97 -16.94
C GLN A 279 -11.16 -20.67 -15.93
N SER A 280 -10.72 -20.89 -14.70
CA SER A 280 -11.55 -21.53 -13.66
C SER A 280 -11.64 -20.76 -12.36
#